data_AF-A0A6L2M5B8-F1
#
_entry.id   AF-A0A6L2M5B8-F1
#
_cell.length_a   1.000
_cell.length_b   1.000
_cell.length_c   1.000
_cell.angle_alpha   90.00
_cell.angle_beta   90.00
_cell.angle_gamma   90.00
#
_symmetry.space_group_name_H-M   'P 1'
#
loop_
_entity.id
_entity.type
_entity.pdbx_description
1 polymer ?
#
loop_
_entity_poly.entity_id
_entity_poly.type
_entity_poly.pdbx_seq_one_letter_code
_entity_poly.pdbx_strand_id
1 'polypeptide(L)'
;MLDFIKCIAASSVSIPALAASIQAASVEPGPAVSNLETRRMSWIKNGISHERTKTGEKKLVEVNYAIALYSREMTQTNEFFGGKGDRISKLTADLDQLRRNLPVEIAAGDKIKTENKALSVELDRACAELTPFKKLIRSYTAELEVAYLHKKRLCLKVATHSLVKELESEADEVISIRGKDIYNLTQDTTHLKDKVSELQSILESGIENFESQKSKIRQMKHDIECTQENIAQTRIEKETGDSHMQMLVEWFQDENERRDRLLDIQAELEDYCEKTVSKSDDGGGGCSDEVMMLARCGGLDGGDESAVMAAVVRGGVEMMMYGVRVLIEVMAWRR
;
A
#
# COMPACT_ATOMS: atom_id res chain seq x y z
N MET A 1 27.62 -7.18 -27.43
CA MET A 1 26.90 -8.19 -26.62
C MET A 1 27.65 -8.52 -25.31
N LEU A 2 28.97 -8.77 -25.34
CA LEU A 2 29.78 -9.03 -24.13
C LEU A 2 29.82 -7.89 -23.10
N ASP A 3 29.75 -6.63 -23.53
CA ASP A 3 29.73 -5.48 -22.61
C ASP A 3 28.38 -5.28 -21.89
N PHE A 4 27.29 -5.79 -22.46
CA PHE A 4 25.96 -5.73 -21.85
C PHE A 4 25.83 -6.71 -20.66
N ILE A 5 26.53 -7.86 -20.74
CA ILE A 5 26.57 -8.87 -19.67
C ILE A 5 27.39 -8.38 -18.46
N LYS A 6 28.45 -7.59 -18.68
CA LYS A 6 29.25 -7.00 -17.59
C LYS A 6 28.50 -5.93 -16.80
N CYS A 7 27.57 -5.20 -17.43
CA CYS A 7 26.76 -4.18 -16.75
C CYS A 7 25.72 -4.77 -15.78
N ILE A 8 25.25 -6.00 -16.03
CA ILE A 8 24.27 -6.69 -15.17
C ILE A 8 24.91 -7.26 -13.90
N ALA A 9 26.20 -7.62 -13.92
CA ALA A 9 26.90 -8.14 -12.75
C ALA A 9 27.21 -7.07 -11.67
N ALA A 10 27.20 -5.79 -12.02
CA ALA A 10 27.59 -4.70 -11.13
C ALA A 10 26.42 -4.09 -10.30
N SER A 11 25.18 -4.55 -10.50
CA SER A 11 23.97 -3.96 -9.88
C SER A 11 23.39 -4.76 -8.70
N SER A 12 24.18 -5.65 -8.09
CA SER A 12 23.78 -6.36 -6.86
C SER A 12 23.90 -5.44 -5.64
N VAL A 13 22.92 -4.56 -5.49
CA VAL A 13 22.72 -3.79 -4.25
C VAL A 13 22.32 -4.76 -3.14
N SER A 14 23.14 -4.76 -2.09
CA SER A 14 23.02 -5.64 -0.92
C SER A 14 21.78 -5.26 -0.08
N ILE A 15 20.84 -6.20 0.03
CA ILE A 15 19.56 -6.14 0.78
C ILE A 15 19.68 -5.84 2.30
N PRO A 16 20.78 -6.08 3.05
CA PRO A 16 20.83 -5.80 4.49
C PRO A 16 20.74 -4.32 4.89
N ALA A 17 20.96 -3.37 3.97
CA ALA A 17 20.96 -1.95 4.29
C ALA A 17 19.56 -1.36 4.54
N LEU A 18 18.49 -1.98 4.02
CA LEU A 18 17.12 -1.46 4.16
C LEU A 18 16.47 -1.82 5.50
N ALA A 19 16.85 -2.95 6.11
CA ALA A 19 16.33 -3.36 7.42
C ALA A 19 16.77 -2.42 8.56
N ALA A 20 17.88 -1.69 8.38
CA ALA A 20 18.40 -0.75 9.37
C ALA A 20 17.68 0.61 9.38
N SER A 21 17.00 1.02 8.29
CA SER A 21 16.27 2.31 8.26
C SER A 21 14.90 2.25 8.95
N ILE A 22 14.25 1.09 8.99
CA ILE A 22 12.90 0.96 9.57
C ILE A 22 12.96 0.96 11.11
N GLN A 23 14.08 0.56 11.73
CA GLN A 23 14.26 0.63 13.19
C GLN A 23 14.56 2.04 13.73
N ALA A 24 14.85 3.02 12.87
CA ALA A 24 15.18 4.39 13.29
C ALA A 24 13.97 5.34 13.35
N ALA A 25 12.77 4.90 12.92
CA ALA A 25 11.57 5.74 12.84
C ALA A 25 10.60 5.54 14.02
N SER A 26 11.12 5.38 15.25
CA SER A 26 10.32 5.55 16.46
C SER A 26 10.18 7.04 16.73
N VAL A 27 9.29 7.69 15.99
CA VAL A 27 8.97 9.12 16.14
C VAL A 27 8.12 9.28 17.41
N GLU A 28 8.67 9.93 18.43
CA GLU A 28 7.90 10.37 19.60
C GLU A 28 6.78 11.34 19.15
N PRO A 29 5.54 11.19 19.66
CA PRO A 29 4.45 12.09 19.32
C PRO A 29 4.75 13.50 19.81
N GLY A 30 4.81 14.45 18.86
CA GLY A 30 5.17 15.84 19.13
C GLY A 30 4.17 16.59 20.04
N PRO A 31 4.62 17.67 20.71
CA PRO A 31 3.94 18.37 21.82
C PRO A 31 2.66 19.14 21.46
N ALA A 32 2.11 18.99 20.25
CA ALA A 32 0.98 19.77 19.77
C ALA A 32 -0.40 19.20 20.18
N VAL A 33 -0.50 17.88 20.45
CA VAL A 33 -1.77 17.23 20.80
C VAL A 33 -2.12 17.42 22.29
N SER A 34 -1.11 17.44 23.17
CA SER A 34 -1.29 17.56 24.63
C SER A 34 -1.85 18.92 25.10
N ASN A 35 -1.70 19.98 24.30
CA ASN A 35 -2.10 21.33 24.67
C ASN A 35 -3.59 21.62 24.42
N LEU A 36 -4.25 20.85 23.53
CA LEU A 36 -5.68 21.01 23.25
C LEU A 36 -6.55 20.26 24.28
N GLU A 37 -6.11 19.08 24.72
CA GLU A 37 -6.81 18.26 25.74
C GLU A 37 -6.74 18.88 27.14
N THR A 38 -5.58 19.45 27.50
CA THR A 38 -5.42 20.19 28.77
C THR A 38 -6.37 21.40 28.84
N ARG A 39 -6.60 22.07 27.71
CA ARG A 39 -7.56 23.18 27.61
C ARG A 39 -9.01 22.70 27.64
N ARG A 40 -9.35 21.55 27.04
CA ARG A 40 -10.73 21.04 27.01
C ARG A 40 -11.19 20.54 28.39
N MET A 41 -10.28 19.92 29.15
CA MET A 41 -10.56 19.39 30.49
C MET A 41 -10.70 20.49 31.57
N SER A 42 -10.01 21.62 31.41
CA SER A 42 -10.10 22.77 32.32
C SER A 42 -11.50 23.42 32.36
N TRP A 43 -12.21 23.43 31.23
CA TRP A 43 -13.51 24.09 31.11
C TRP A 43 -14.66 23.32 31.77
N ILE A 44 -14.63 21.98 31.74
CA ILE A 44 -15.67 21.14 32.36
C ILE A 44 -15.56 21.18 33.88
N LYS A 45 -14.33 21.25 34.41
CA LYS A 45 -14.07 21.28 35.86
C LYS A 45 -14.59 22.54 36.55
N ASN A 46 -14.70 23.66 35.84
CA ASN A 46 -15.12 24.95 36.40
C ASN A 46 -16.63 25.23 36.29
N GLY A 47 -17.41 24.43 35.56
CA GLY A 47 -18.84 24.68 35.33
C GLY A 47 -19.81 24.14 36.38
N ILE A 48 -19.35 23.33 37.35
CA ILE A 48 -20.26 22.50 38.18
C ILE A 48 -20.58 23.12 39.56
N SER A 49 -20.00 24.26 39.91
CA SER A 49 -20.10 24.82 41.28
C SER A 49 -21.08 26.00 41.45
N HIS A 50 -22.38 25.82 41.20
CA HIS A 50 -23.47 26.45 41.98
C HIS A 50 -24.87 25.95 41.55
N GLU A 51 -25.87 26.21 42.40
CA GLU A 51 -27.31 25.90 42.31
C GLU A 51 -27.73 24.45 42.64
N ARG A 52 -28.43 24.32 43.77
CA ARG A 52 -29.06 23.10 44.31
C ARG A 52 -30.60 23.21 44.25
N THR A 53 -31.23 22.10 43.85
CA THR A 53 -32.62 21.63 44.09
C THR A 53 -33.71 21.80 43.00
N LYS A 54 -33.63 22.73 42.04
CA LYS A 54 -34.39 22.62 40.75
C LYS A 54 -33.48 22.31 39.55
N THR A 55 -32.18 22.33 39.79
CA THR A 55 -31.08 22.09 38.87
C THR A 55 -30.72 20.61 38.72
N GLY A 56 -31.22 19.72 39.59
CA GLY A 56 -30.87 18.29 39.58
C GLY A 56 -31.39 17.57 38.34
N GLU A 57 -32.68 17.71 38.01
CA GLU A 57 -33.27 17.09 36.82
C GLU A 57 -32.68 17.66 35.53
N LYS A 58 -32.42 18.98 35.49
CA LYS A 58 -31.78 19.62 34.34
C LYS A 58 -30.35 19.13 34.13
N LYS A 59 -29.56 19.01 35.21
CA LYS A 59 -28.21 18.43 35.17
C LYS A 59 -28.24 16.95 34.76
N LEU A 60 -29.25 16.18 35.19
CA LEU A 60 -29.42 14.78 34.79
C LEU A 60 -29.72 14.65 33.28
N VAL A 61 -30.58 15.52 32.74
CA VAL A 61 -30.88 15.56 31.29
C VAL A 61 -29.64 15.96 30.49
N GLU A 62 -28.86 16.93 30.96
CA GLU A 62 -27.59 17.33 30.31
C GLU A 62 -26.56 16.20 30.33
N VAL A 63 -26.44 15.48 31.45
CA VAL A 63 -25.57 14.30 31.57
C VAL A 63 -26.02 13.18 30.63
N ASN A 64 -27.32 12.86 30.60
CA ASN A 64 -27.85 11.83 29.70
C ASN A 64 -27.69 12.20 28.21
N TYR A 65 -27.83 13.48 27.87
CA TYR A 65 -27.57 13.98 26.52
C TYR A 65 -26.08 13.87 26.16
N ALA A 66 -25.18 14.22 27.08
CA ALA A 66 -23.73 14.05 26.90
C ALA A 66 -23.35 12.58 26.71
N ILE A 67 -23.92 11.66 27.50
CA ILE A 67 -23.73 10.21 27.37
C ILE A 67 -24.22 9.72 26.00
N ALA A 68 -25.38 10.18 25.53
CA ALA A 68 -25.94 9.78 24.25
C ALA A 68 -25.11 10.30 23.05
N LEU A 69 -24.69 11.57 23.08
CA LEU A 69 -23.77 12.14 22.09
C LEU A 69 -22.46 11.36 22.05
N TYR A 70 -21.89 11.08 23.22
CA TYR A 70 -20.64 10.36 23.32
C TYR A 70 -20.75 8.90 22.84
N SER A 71 -21.82 8.20 23.20
CA SER A 71 -22.09 6.83 22.71
C SER A 71 -22.18 6.79 21.18
N ARG A 72 -22.77 7.84 20.58
CA ARG A 72 -22.82 8.00 19.12
C ARG A 72 -21.43 8.23 18.52
N GLU A 73 -20.60 9.08 19.13
CA GLU A 73 -19.21 9.29 18.69
C GLU A 73 -18.39 7.99 18.80
N MET A 74 -18.51 7.23 19.89
CA MET A 74 -17.83 5.93 20.05
C MET A 74 -18.28 4.88 19.03
N THR A 75 -19.57 4.89 18.65
CA THR A 75 -20.06 4.00 17.61
C THR A 75 -19.44 4.38 16.25
N GLN A 76 -19.36 5.66 15.94
CA GLN A 76 -18.73 6.15 14.70
C GLN A 76 -17.23 5.87 14.64
N THR A 77 -16.51 6.01 15.76
CA THR A 77 -15.08 5.67 15.80
C THR A 77 -14.88 4.17 15.66
N ASN A 78 -15.68 3.33 16.32
CA ASN A 78 -15.62 1.88 16.16
C ASN A 78 -15.91 1.43 14.71
N GLU A 79 -16.90 2.04 14.05
CA GLU A 79 -17.17 1.78 12.62
C GLU A 79 -15.99 2.22 11.74
N PHE A 80 -15.39 3.39 12.01
CA PHE A 80 -14.23 3.89 11.29
C PHE A 80 -12.99 2.99 11.45
N PHE A 81 -12.68 2.55 12.68
CA PHE A 81 -11.56 1.65 12.95
C PHE A 81 -11.83 0.22 12.47
N GLY A 82 -13.08 -0.25 12.54
CA GLY A 82 -13.51 -1.51 11.92
C GLY A 82 -13.22 -1.53 10.42
N GLY A 83 -13.57 -0.44 9.71
CA GLY A 83 -13.24 -0.27 8.30
C GLY A 83 -11.74 -0.27 7.99
N LYS A 84 -10.89 0.20 8.91
CA LYS A 84 -9.43 0.08 8.78
C LYS A 84 -8.96 -1.37 8.94
N GLY A 85 -9.57 -2.15 9.82
CA GLY A 85 -9.31 -3.59 9.98
C GLY A 85 -9.56 -4.36 8.69
N ASP A 86 -10.68 -4.09 8.03
CA ASP A 86 -11.02 -4.69 6.73
C ASP A 86 -10.02 -4.28 5.65
N ARG A 87 -9.60 -3.02 5.62
CA ARG A 87 -8.59 -2.51 4.68
C ARG A 87 -7.22 -3.17 4.88
N ILE A 88 -6.77 -3.35 6.13
CA ILE A 88 -5.54 -4.09 6.45
C ILE A 88 -5.65 -5.53 5.95
N SER A 89 -6.78 -6.18 6.20
CA SER A 89 -7.01 -7.58 5.79
C SER A 89 -6.96 -7.72 4.27
N LYS A 90 -7.58 -6.79 3.54
CA LYS A 90 -7.54 -6.75 2.08
C LYS A 90 -6.11 -6.53 1.54
N LEU A 91 -5.38 -5.54 2.04
CA LEU A 91 -4.00 -5.28 1.62
C LEU A 91 -3.06 -6.45 1.95
N THR A 92 -3.31 -7.16 3.06
CA THR A 92 -2.56 -8.37 3.42
C THR A 92 -2.82 -9.49 2.41
N ALA A 93 -4.07 -9.70 2.01
CA ALA A 93 -4.42 -10.68 0.98
C ALA A 93 -3.78 -10.36 -0.38
N ASP A 94 -3.81 -9.08 -0.79
CA ASP A 94 -3.19 -8.61 -2.03
C ASP A 94 -1.66 -8.81 -1.99
N LEU A 95 -1.01 -8.49 -0.86
CA LEU A 95 0.42 -8.72 -0.66
C LEU A 95 0.79 -10.20 -0.74
N ASP A 96 -0.01 -11.08 -0.13
CA ASP A 96 0.21 -12.53 -0.19
C ASP A 96 0.02 -13.08 -1.61
N GLN A 97 -0.93 -12.53 -2.38
CA GLN A 97 -1.09 -12.87 -3.78
C GLN A 97 0.11 -12.43 -4.61
N LEU A 98 0.61 -11.20 -4.42
CA LEU A 98 1.81 -10.71 -5.10
C LEU A 98 3.05 -11.56 -4.75
N ARG A 99 3.21 -11.93 -3.47
CA ARG A 99 4.29 -12.82 -3.00
C ARG A 99 4.22 -14.21 -3.61
N ARG A 100 3.02 -14.74 -3.88
CA ARG A 100 2.82 -16.02 -4.57
C ARG A 100 3.12 -15.93 -6.06
N ASN A 101 2.75 -14.82 -6.70
CA ASN A 101 2.93 -14.65 -8.14
C ASN A 101 4.39 -14.32 -8.53
N LEU A 102 5.13 -13.61 -7.69
CA LEU A 102 6.49 -13.16 -7.99
C LEU A 102 7.47 -14.32 -8.31
N PRO A 103 7.54 -15.43 -7.53
CA PRO A 103 8.39 -16.57 -7.87
C PRO A 103 8.03 -17.25 -9.19
N VAL A 104 6.74 -17.29 -9.54
CA VAL A 104 6.25 -17.89 -10.80
C VAL A 104 6.75 -17.08 -11.99
N GLU A 105 6.64 -15.75 -11.93
CA GLU A 105 7.15 -14.85 -12.98
C GLU A 105 8.69 -14.89 -13.07
N ILE A 106 9.40 -14.97 -11.93
CA ILE A 106 10.86 -15.15 -11.92
C ILE A 106 11.25 -16.46 -12.61
N ALA A 107 10.58 -17.57 -12.29
CA ALA A 107 10.84 -18.87 -12.91
C ALA A 107 10.55 -18.86 -14.42
N ALA A 108 9.47 -18.18 -14.85
CA ALA A 108 9.17 -17.99 -16.26
C ALA A 108 10.27 -17.19 -16.99
N GLY A 109 10.76 -16.12 -16.39
CA GLY A 109 11.87 -15.33 -16.92
C GLY A 109 13.18 -16.11 -17.04
N ASP A 110 13.51 -16.93 -16.03
CA ASP A 110 14.69 -17.80 -16.06
C ASP A 110 14.59 -18.91 -17.12
N LYS A 111 13.38 -19.46 -17.33
CA LYS A 111 13.13 -20.41 -18.41
C LYS A 111 13.39 -19.77 -19.78
N ILE A 112 12.82 -18.59 -20.06
CA ILE A 112 13.03 -17.87 -21.32
C ILE A 112 14.51 -17.53 -21.52
N LYS A 113 15.19 -17.06 -20.47
CA LYS A 113 16.64 -16.78 -20.51
C LYS A 113 17.46 -18.02 -20.89
N THR A 114 17.07 -19.20 -20.40
CA THR A 114 17.74 -20.46 -20.68
C THR A 114 17.48 -20.92 -22.12
N GLU A 115 16.24 -20.80 -22.60
CA GLU A 115 15.85 -21.08 -23.99
C GLU A 115 16.58 -20.15 -24.98
N ASN A 116 16.63 -18.84 -24.72
CA ASN A 116 17.38 -17.89 -25.54
C ASN A 116 18.87 -18.22 -25.61
N LYS A 117 19.47 -18.68 -24.51
CA LYS A 117 20.87 -19.12 -24.49
C LYS A 117 21.07 -20.38 -25.35
N ALA A 118 20.14 -21.33 -25.31
CA ALA A 118 20.19 -22.53 -26.14
C ALA A 118 20.05 -22.19 -27.63
N LEU A 119 19.10 -21.31 -27.98
CA LEU A 119 18.90 -20.82 -29.36
C LEU A 119 20.13 -20.05 -29.87
N SER A 120 20.76 -19.21 -29.05
CA SER A 120 22.00 -18.53 -29.41
C SER A 120 23.12 -19.52 -29.77
N VAL A 121 23.28 -20.61 -29.00
CA VAL A 121 24.27 -21.65 -29.29
C VAL A 121 23.93 -22.41 -30.57
N GLU A 122 22.65 -22.69 -30.83
CA GLU A 122 22.22 -23.34 -32.08
C GLU A 122 22.43 -22.44 -33.30
N LEU A 123 22.16 -21.14 -33.18
CA LEU A 123 22.43 -20.14 -34.22
C LEU A 123 23.93 -20.07 -34.55
N ASP A 124 24.79 -20.01 -33.53
CA ASP A 124 26.25 -20.03 -33.70
C ASP A 124 26.73 -21.30 -34.42
N ARG A 125 26.16 -22.46 -34.06
CA ARG A 125 26.45 -23.75 -34.72
C ARG A 125 26.03 -23.71 -36.20
N ALA A 126 24.82 -23.27 -36.51
CA ALA A 126 24.33 -23.16 -37.88
C ALA A 126 25.19 -22.21 -38.73
N CYS A 127 25.64 -21.09 -38.15
CA CYS A 127 26.56 -20.15 -38.82
C CYS A 127 27.93 -20.79 -39.09
N ALA A 128 28.44 -21.58 -38.13
CA ALA A 128 29.68 -22.33 -38.31
C ALA A 128 29.55 -23.39 -39.42
N GLU A 129 28.41 -24.07 -39.53
CA GLU A 129 28.12 -25.05 -40.59
C GLU A 129 27.96 -24.41 -41.98
N LEU A 130 27.41 -23.20 -42.08
CA LEU A 130 27.29 -22.45 -43.35
C LEU A 130 28.64 -22.01 -43.93
N THR A 131 29.65 -21.78 -43.07
CA THR A 131 30.96 -21.27 -43.45
C THR A 131 31.73 -22.19 -44.44
N PRO A 132 31.86 -23.52 -44.20
CA PRO A 132 32.49 -24.42 -45.15
C PRO A 132 31.73 -24.52 -46.47
N PHE A 133 30.39 -24.54 -46.47
CA PHE A 133 29.60 -24.56 -47.70
C PHE A 133 29.88 -23.37 -48.60
N LYS A 134 29.95 -22.16 -48.03
CA LYS A 134 30.31 -20.95 -48.77
C LYS A 134 31.71 -21.03 -49.39
N LYS A 135 32.66 -21.69 -48.73
CA LYS A 135 34.01 -21.93 -49.28
C LYS A 135 33.98 -22.98 -50.39
N LEU A 136 33.21 -24.06 -50.20
CA LEU A 136 33.08 -25.15 -51.16
C LEU A 136 32.46 -24.67 -52.48
N ILE A 137 31.35 -23.90 -52.40
CA ILE A 137 30.70 -23.30 -53.57
C ILE A 137 31.70 -22.45 -54.34
N ARG A 138 32.47 -21.57 -53.67
CA ARG A 138 33.50 -20.76 -54.32
C ARG A 138 34.58 -21.60 -55.02
N SER A 139 35.00 -22.70 -54.38
CA SER A 139 35.98 -23.63 -54.97
C SER A 139 35.44 -24.29 -56.23
N TYR A 140 34.23 -24.86 -56.16
CA TYR A 140 33.62 -25.52 -57.32
C TYR A 140 33.26 -24.55 -58.43
N THR A 141 32.84 -23.32 -58.11
CA THR A 141 32.65 -22.27 -59.12
C THR A 141 33.96 -21.99 -59.87
N ALA A 142 35.09 -21.88 -59.17
CA ALA A 142 36.39 -21.67 -59.81
C ALA A 142 36.84 -22.87 -60.66
N GLU A 143 36.63 -24.11 -60.19
CA GLU A 143 36.89 -25.33 -60.97
C GLU A 143 36.04 -25.37 -62.25
N LEU A 144 34.75 -25.03 -62.15
CA LEU A 144 33.82 -24.98 -63.26
C LEU A 144 34.26 -23.94 -64.32
N GLU A 145 34.68 -22.75 -63.89
CA GLU A 145 35.21 -21.71 -64.77
C GLU A 145 36.45 -22.17 -65.54
N VAL A 146 37.38 -22.85 -64.86
CA VAL A 146 38.59 -23.43 -65.48
C VAL A 146 38.20 -24.50 -66.52
N ALA A 147 37.29 -25.40 -66.18
CA ALA A 147 36.80 -26.43 -67.11
C ALA A 147 36.13 -25.81 -68.34
N TYR A 148 35.31 -24.77 -68.16
CA TYR A 148 34.65 -24.07 -69.26
C TYR A 148 35.66 -23.40 -70.21
N LEU A 149 36.70 -22.77 -69.66
CA LEU A 149 37.80 -22.20 -70.42
C LEU A 149 38.61 -23.27 -71.16
N HIS A 150 38.84 -24.44 -70.54
CA HIS A 150 39.52 -25.56 -71.16
C HIS A 150 38.72 -26.12 -72.34
N LYS A 151 37.43 -26.39 -72.16
CA LYS A 151 36.52 -26.82 -73.22
C LYS A 151 36.52 -25.82 -74.39
N LYS A 152 36.39 -24.52 -74.10
CA LYS A 152 36.45 -23.46 -75.13
C LYS A 152 37.77 -23.50 -75.93
N ARG A 153 38.91 -23.80 -75.30
CA ARG A 153 40.21 -23.96 -75.99
C ARG A 153 40.27 -25.22 -76.85
N LEU A 154 39.69 -26.34 -76.40
CA LEU A 154 39.64 -27.59 -77.16
C LEU A 154 38.79 -27.41 -78.43
N CYS A 155 37.61 -26.80 -78.31
CA CYS A 155 36.74 -26.55 -79.46
C CYS A 155 37.35 -25.59 -80.51
N LEU A 156 38.35 -24.78 -80.13
CA LEU A 156 39.09 -23.90 -81.06
C LEU A 156 40.24 -24.61 -81.79
N LYS A 157 40.67 -25.80 -81.33
CA LYS A 157 41.66 -26.63 -82.04
C LYS A 157 40.94 -27.48 -83.09
N VAL A 158 41.47 -27.53 -84.31
CA VAL A 158 40.91 -28.28 -85.44
C VAL A 158 40.69 -29.76 -85.06
N ALA A 159 39.45 -30.25 -85.24
CA ALA A 159 38.86 -31.45 -84.66
C ALA A 159 39.35 -32.81 -85.23
N THR A 160 40.65 -33.00 -85.49
CA THR A 160 41.15 -34.19 -86.21
C THR A 160 41.72 -35.33 -85.36
N HIS A 161 41.68 -35.27 -84.02
CA HIS A 161 42.23 -36.35 -83.17
C HIS A 161 41.18 -36.95 -82.23
N SER A 162 41.05 -38.29 -82.21
CA SER A 162 40.20 -39.06 -81.26
C SER A 162 40.42 -38.65 -79.79
N LEU A 163 41.67 -38.36 -79.44
CA LEU A 163 42.10 -37.87 -78.13
C LEU A 163 41.42 -36.54 -77.72
N VAL A 164 41.12 -35.66 -78.68
CA VAL A 164 40.40 -34.40 -78.39
C VAL A 164 38.94 -34.67 -78.02
N LYS A 165 38.29 -35.63 -78.69
CA LYS A 165 36.90 -36.01 -78.39
C LYS A 165 36.77 -36.70 -77.03
N GLU A 166 37.73 -37.55 -76.65
CA GLU A 166 37.78 -38.17 -75.32
C GLU A 166 37.93 -37.10 -74.23
N LEU A 167 38.87 -36.16 -74.39
CA LEU A 167 39.05 -35.05 -73.45
C LEU A 167 37.84 -34.11 -73.38
N GLU A 168 37.15 -33.87 -74.50
CA GLU A 168 35.88 -33.12 -74.51
C GLU A 168 34.78 -33.86 -73.73
N SER A 169 34.68 -35.18 -73.88
CA SER A 169 33.69 -35.99 -73.14
C SER A 169 33.97 -36.03 -71.63
N GLU A 170 35.24 -36.15 -71.24
CA GLU A 170 35.66 -36.11 -69.83
C GLU A 170 35.39 -34.72 -69.22
N ALA A 171 35.66 -33.65 -69.97
CA ALA A 171 35.33 -32.29 -69.54
C ALA A 171 33.81 -32.11 -69.35
N ASP A 172 32.99 -32.69 -70.23
CA ASP A 172 31.53 -32.62 -70.12
C ASP A 172 31.00 -33.42 -68.92
N GLU A 173 31.58 -34.58 -68.62
CA GLU A 173 31.27 -35.35 -67.43
C GLU A 173 31.61 -34.57 -66.15
N VAL A 174 32.81 -33.98 -66.08
CA VAL A 174 33.24 -33.15 -64.95
C VAL A 174 32.32 -31.94 -64.78
N ILE A 175 31.99 -31.23 -65.87
CA ILE A 175 31.07 -30.09 -65.84
C ILE A 175 29.70 -30.53 -65.33
N SER A 176 29.19 -31.69 -65.77
CA SER A 176 27.91 -32.23 -65.33
C SER A 176 27.90 -32.58 -63.84
N ILE A 177 28.90 -33.32 -63.37
CA ILE A 177 29.03 -33.72 -61.95
C ILE A 177 29.16 -32.47 -61.07
N ARG A 178 30.08 -31.56 -61.40
CA ARG A 178 30.29 -30.32 -60.63
C ARG A 178 29.09 -29.39 -60.66
N GLY A 179 28.40 -29.29 -61.80
CA GLY A 179 27.15 -28.53 -61.91
C GLY A 179 26.06 -29.06 -60.97
N LYS A 180 25.93 -30.39 -60.87
CA LYS A 180 25.00 -31.04 -59.94
C LYS A 180 25.39 -30.81 -58.48
N ASP A 181 26.67 -30.91 -58.14
CA ASP A 181 27.16 -30.63 -56.78
C ASP A 181 26.88 -29.18 -56.37
N ILE A 182 27.16 -28.21 -57.25
CA ILE A 182 26.86 -26.78 -57.02
C ILE A 182 25.37 -26.57 -56.80
N TYR A 183 24.51 -27.21 -57.60
CA TYR A 183 23.06 -27.11 -57.46
C TYR A 183 22.60 -27.61 -56.08
N ASN A 184 23.03 -28.80 -55.68
CA ASN A 184 22.67 -29.39 -54.37
C ASN A 184 23.17 -28.51 -53.21
N LEU A 185 24.44 -28.06 -53.24
CA LEU A 185 25.00 -27.20 -52.20
C LEU A 185 24.32 -25.83 -52.13
N THR A 186 23.87 -25.31 -53.27
CA THR A 186 23.07 -24.07 -53.31
C THR A 186 21.73 -24.27 -52.62
N GLN A 187 21.07 -25.41 -52.86
CA GLN A 187 19.81 -25.76 -52.21
C GLN A 187 19.97 -25.91 -50.69
N ASP A 188 20.99 -26.64 -50.24
CA ASP A 188 21.31 -26.80 -48.82
C ASP A 188 21.64 -25.44 -48.16
N THR A 189 22.39 -24.58 -48.86
CA THR A 189 22.70 -23.23 -48.38
C THR A 189 21.44 -22.36 -48.26
N THR A 190 20.50 -22.45 -49.22
CA THR A 190 19.22 -21.73 -49.11
C THR A 190 18.40 -22.20 -47.93
N HIS A 191 18.28 -23.52 -47.73
CA HIS A 191 17.56 -24.08 -46.59
C HIS A 191 18.17 -23.68 -45.24
N LEU A 192 19.51 -23.73 -45.11
CA LEU A 192 20.21 -23.28 -43.90
C LEU A 192 20.03 -21.78 -43.65
N LYS A 193 20.01 -20.96 -44.71
CA LYS A 193 19.74 -19.52 -44.60
C LYS A 193 18.33 -19.25 -44.07
N ASP A 194 17.33 -19.98 -44.57
CA ASP A 194 15.95 -19.86 -44.11
C ASP A 194 15.85 -20.26 -42.62
N LYS A 195 16.49 -21.36 -42.21
CA LYS A 195 16.55 -21.77 -40.79
C LYS A 195 17.24 -20.71 -39.90
N VAL A 196 18.31 -20.08 -40.38
CA VAL A 196 18.98 -18.97 -39.66
C VAL A 196 18.03 -17.79 -39.48
N SER A 197 17.29 -17.40 -40.52
CA SER A 197 16.29 -16.32 -40.44
C SER A 197 15.14 -16.65 -39.48
N GLU A 198 14.66 -17.90 -39.48
CA GLU A 198 13.64 -18.37 -38.52
C GLU A 198 14.15 -18.31 -37.07
N LEU A 199 15.33 -18.88 -36.79
CA LEU A 199 15.94 -18.84 -35.45
C LEU A 199 16.19 -17.41 -34.97
N GLN A 200 16.62 -16.52 -35.87
CA GLN A 200 16.80 -15.11 -35.54
C GLN A 200 15.48 -14.43 -35.16
N SER A 201 14.40 -14.69 -35.92
CA SER A 201 13.08 -14.15 -35.61
C SER A 201 12.54 -14.64 -34.26
N ILE A 202 12.72 -15.94 -33.95
CA ILE A 202 12.33 -16.51 -32.65
C ILE A 202 13.14 -15.86 -31.52
N LEU A 203 14.45 -15.67 -31.71
CA LEU A 203 15.32 -15.05 -30.71
C LEU A 203 14.91 -13.59 -30.44
N GLU A 204 14.63 -12.81 -31.48
CA GLU A 204 14.17 -11.41 -31.36
C GLU A 204 12.85 -11.33 -30.57
N SER A 205 11.86 -12.18 -30.90
CA SER A 205 10.61 -12.27 -30.14
C SER A 205 10.82 -12.69 -28.68
N GLY A 206 11.75 -13.63 -28.44
CA GLY A 206 12.14 -14.06 -27.10
C GLY A 206 12.79 -12.94 -26.27
N ILE A 207 13.58 -12.06 -26.89
CA ILE A 207 14.20 -10.89 -26.24
C ILE A 207 13.13 -9.87 -25.84
N GLU A 208 12.17 -9.58 -26.72
CA GLU A 208 11.05 -8.65 -26.42
C GLU A 208 10.20 -9.17 -25.26
N ASN A 209 9.88 -10.46 -25.26
CA ASN A 209 9.12 -11.09 -24.19
C ASN A 209 9.88 -11.03 -22.84
N PHE A 210 11.19 -11.27 -22.86
CA PHE A 210 12.03 -11.15 -21.66
C PHE A 210 12.05 -9.72 -21.08
N GLU A 211 12.22 -8.69 -21.92
CA GLU A 211 12.19 -7.30 -21.43
C GLU A 211 10.80 -6.89 -20.92
N SER A 212 9.73 -7.39 -21.53
CA SER A 212 8.35 -7.24 -21.04
C SER A 212 8.17 -7.84 -19.65
N GLN A 213 8.57 -9.10 -19.44
CA GLN A 213 8.50 -9.76 -18.13
C GLN A 213 9.35 -9.06 -17.07
N LYS A 214 10.56 -8.62 -17.44
CA LYS A 214 11.44 -7.85 -16.55
C LYS A 214 10.81 -6.50 -16.15
N SER A 215 10.07 -5.86 -17.04
CA SER A 215 9.27 -4.67 -16.71
C SER A 215 8.15 -5.00 -15.71
N LYS A 216 7.39 -6.08 -15.96
CA LYS A 216 6.32 -6.56 -15.06
C LYS A 216 6.84 -6.89 -13.66
N ILE A 217 8.00 -7.55 -13.55
CA ILE A 217 8.66 -7.84 -12.27
C ILE A 217 9.05 -6.56 -11.54
N ARG A 218 9.57 -5.54 -12.26
CA ARG A 218 9.88 -4.23 -11.64
C ARG A 218 8.63 -3.55 -11.09
N GLN A 219 7.53 -3.57 -11.83
CA GLN A 219 6.26 -3.02 -11.37
C GLN A 219 5.75 -3.76 -10.13
N MET A 220 5.74 -5.10 -10.14
CA MET A 220 5.30 -5.89 -8.99
C MET A 220 6.15 -5.63 -7.74
N LYS A 221 7.48 -5.43 -7.89
CA LYS A 221 8.35 -5.06 -6.76
C LYS A 221 7.95 -3.71 -6.17
N HIS A 222 7.75 -2.71 -7.01
CA HIS A 222 7.29 -1.39 -6.58
C HIS A 222 5.91 -1.45 -5.88
N ASP A 223 4.95 -2.20 -6.44
CA ASP A 223 3.62 -2.35 -5.84
C ASP A 223 3.69 -3.06 -4.47
N ILE A 224 4.59 -4.03 -4.31
CA ILE A 224 4.86 -4.67 -3.02
C ILE A 224 5.39 -3.65 -2.01
N GLU A 225 6.35 -2.82 -2.39
CA GLU A 225 6.94 -1.77 -1.53
C GLU A 225 5.87 -0.76 -1.09
N CYS A 226 5.09 -0.20 -2.03
CA CYS A 226 3.99 0.71 -1.71
C CYS A 226 2.93 0.07 -0.80
N THR A 227 2.60 -1.22 -1.02
CA THR A 227 1.62 -1.92 -0.19
C THR A 227 2.15 -2.14 1.23
N GLN A 228 3.45 -2.42 1.39
CA GLN A 228 4.09 -2.54 2.69
C GLN A 228 4.07 -1.21 3.46
N GLU A 229 4.39 -0.09 2.80
CA GLU A 229 4.29 1.25 3.39
C GLU A 229 2.86 1.57 3.84
N ASN A 230 1.86 1.29 2.99
CA ASN A 230 0.46 1.50 3.33
C ASN A 230 -0.01 0.66 4.52
N ILE A 231 0.44 -0.61 4.63
CA ILE A 231 0.14 -1.46 5.78
C ILE A 231 0.78 -0.89 7.04
N ALA A 232 2.05 -0.47 6.98
CA ALA A 232 2.75 0.12 8.11
C ALA A 232 2.05 1.39 8.61
N GLN A 233 1.69 2.30 7.68
CA GLN A 233 0.95 3.52 8.00
C GLN A 233 -0.41 3.21 8.65
N THR A 234 -1.16 2.25 8.09
CA THR A 234 -2.48 1.89 8.63
C THR A 234 -2.38 1.25 10.01
N ARG A 235 -1.29 0.50 10.30
CA ARG A 235 -1.01 -0.04 11.64
C ARG A 235 -0.76 1.08 12.66
N ILE A 236 0.10 2.05 12.33
CA ILE A 236 0.36 3.22 13.20
C ILE A 236 -0.95 3.96 13.50
N GLU A 237 -1.78 4.20 12.49
CA GLU A 237 -3.06 4.86 12.67
C GLU A 237 -4.04 4.06 13.54
N LYS A 238 -4.02 2.72 13.43
CA LYS A 238 -4.82 1.84 14.27
C LYS A 238 -4.32 1.87 15.71
N GLU A 239 -3.02 1.71 15.94
CA GLU A 239 -2.40 1.75 17.27
C GLU A 239 -2.66 3.09 17.99
N THR A 240 -2.56 4.20 17.24
CA THR A 240 -2.93 5.53 17.75
C THR A 240 -4.41 5.60 18.13
N GLY A 241 -5.28 4.99 17.31
CA GLY A 241 -6.71 4.87 17.59
C GLY A 241 -7.02 4.04 18.84
N ASP A 242 -6.40 2.88 18.96
CA ASP A 242 -6.54 1.96 20.10
C ASP A 242 -6.07 2.63 21.41
N SER A 243 -4.96 3.39 21.37
CA SER A 243 -4.47 4.18 22.50
C SER A 243 -5.47 5.27 22.94
N HIS A 244 -6.05 6.02 22.00
CA HIS A 244 -7.07 7.01 22.33
C HIS A 244 -8.33 6.35 22.92
N MET A 245 -8.77 5.21 22.38
CA MET A 245 -9.91 4.48 22.93
C MET A 245 -9.63 3.99 24.35
N GLN A 246 -8.42 3.51 24.63
CA GLN A 246 -8.03 3.10 25.98
C GLN A 246 -8.08 4.27 26.97
N MET A 247 -7.50 5.42 26.60
CA MET A 247 -7.52 6.63 27.43
C MET A 247 -8.96 7.09 27.74
N LEU A 248 -9.86 6.99 26.76
CA LEU A 248 -11.27 7.29 26.96
C LEU A 248 -11.93 6.31 27.94
N VAL A 249 -11.67 5.01 27.79
CA VAL A 249 -12.20 3.98 28.72
C VAL A 249 -11.73 4.22 30.15
N GLU A 250 -10.44 4.51 30.35
CA GLU A 250 -9.88 4.86 31.67
C GLU A 250 -10.57 6.10 32.25
N TRP A 251 -10.77 7.15 31.44
CA TRP A 251 -11.50 8.34 31.87
C TRP A 251 -12.95 8.06 32.31
N PHE A 252 -13.67 7.16 31.62
CA PHE A 252 -15.03 6.77 32.04
C PHE A 252 -15.04 5.96 33.34
N GLN A 253 -14.04 5.13 33.56
CA GLN A 253 -13.92 4.37 34.81
C GLN A 253 -13.73 5.35 35.97
N ASP A 254 -12.80 6.30 35.84
CA ASP A 254 -12.55 7.35 36.84
C ASP A 254 -13.82 8.16 37.15
N GLU A 255 -14.56 8.57 36.11
CA GLU A 255 -15.78 9.37 36.27
C GLU A 255 -16.94 8.58 36.88
N ASN A 256 -17.08 7.29 36.56
CA ASN A 256 -18.03 6.40 37.20
C ASN A 256 -17.70 6.21 38.69
N GLU A 257 -16.44 5.96 39.04
CA GLU A 257 -16.04 5.88 40.44
C GLU A 257 -16.28 7.20 41.18
N ARG A 258 -16.05 8.34 40.52
CA ARG A 258 -16.34 9.66 41.09
C ARG A 258 -17.83 9.84 41.36
N ARG A 259 -18.69 9.40 40.44
CA ARG A 259 -20.15 9.40 40.62
C ARG A 259 -20.58 8.49 41.76
N ASP A 260 -20.04 7.27 41.83
CA ASP A 260 -20.40 6.31 42.87
C ASP A 260 -20.03 6.84 44.27
N ARG A 261 -18.85 7.47 44.42
CA ARG A 261 -18.46 8.20 45.65
C ARG A 261 -19.44 9.33 46.02
N LEU A 262 -19.99 10.05 45.03
CA LEU A 262 -20.99 11.09 45.30
C LEU A 262 -22.33 10.51 45.75
N LEU A 263 -22.73 9.35 45.22
CA LEU A 263 -23.93 8.64 45.65
C LEU A 263 -23.78 8.13 47.10
N ASP A 264 -22.60 7.62 47.46
CA ASP A 264 -22.30 7.21 48.84
C ASP A 264 -22.42 8.40 49.82
N ILE A 265 -21.79 9.55 49.49
CA ILE A 265 -21.89 10.78 50.29
C ILE A 265 -23.35 11.27 50.39
N GLN A 266 -24.11 11.15 49.30
CA GLN A 266 -25.53 11.52 49.31
C GLN A 266 -26.32 10.63 50.29
N ALA A 267 -26.11 9.31 50.26
CA ALA A 267 -26.77 8.39 51.16
C ALA A 267 -26.40 8.65 52.64
N GLU A 268 -25.14 8.97 52.94
CA GLU A 268 -24.70 9.36 54.29
C GLU A 268 -25.41 10.65 54.77
N LEU A 269 -25.58 11.64 53.90
CA LEU A 269 -26.28 12.88 54.22
C LEU A 269 -27.78 12.65 54.45
N GLU A 270 -28.42 11.75 53.68
CA GLU A 270 -29.82 11.38 53.84
C GLU A 270 -30.04 10.68 55.20
N ASP A 271 -29.20 9.72 55.57
CA ASP A 271 -29.24 9.05 56.88
C ASP A 271 -29.00 10.02 58.06
N TYR A 272 -28.06 10.96 57.92
CA TYR A 272 -27.84 12.00 58.93
C TYR A 272 -29.07 12.90 59.13
N CYS A 273 -29.73 13.29 58.04
CA CYS A 273 -30.97 14.06 58.11
C CYS A 273 -32.09 13.28 58.81
N GLU A 274 -32.27 12.00 58.47
CA GLU A 274 -33.30 11.15 59.09
C GLU A 274 -33.06 10.95 60.61
N LYS A 275 -31.80 10.78 61.02
CA LYS A 275 -31.40 10.66 62.45
C LYS A 275 -31.57 11.96 63.26
N THR A 276 -31.51 13.12 62.63
CA THR A 276 -31.69 14.41 63.31
C THR A 276 -33.16 14.81 63.43
N VAL A 277 -33.98 14.48 62.43
CA VAL A 277 -35.44 14.70 62.46
C VAL A 277 -36.16 13.75 63.44
N SER A 278 -35.69 12.51 63.60
CA SER A 278 -36.33 11.54 64.51
C SER A 278 -36.07 11.78 66.01
N LYS A 279 -35.09 12.60 66.38
CA LYS A 279 -34.76 12.90 67.79
C LYS A 279 -35.60 14.00 68.44
N SER A 280 -36.54 14.61 67.71
CA SER A 280 -37.39 15.69 68.23
C SER A 280 -38.75 15.25 68.78
N ASP A 281 -39.09 13.96 68.75
CA ASP A 281 -40.46 13.48 69.10
C ASP A 281 -40.66 13.00 70.55
N ASP A 282 -39.60 12.93 71.37
CA ASP A 282 -39.69 12.29 72.71
C ASP A 282 -39.96 13.26 73.87
N GLY A 283 -40.37 14.51 73.64
CA GLY A 283 -40.68 15.40 74.75
C GLY A 283 -41.33 16.71 74.34
N GLY A 284 -42.61 16.86 74.68
CA GLY A 284 -43.35 18.11 74.53
C GLY A 284 -42.59 19.30 75.11
N GLY A 285 -42.32 20.28 74.27
CA GLY A 285 -41.65 21.51 74.66
C GLY A 285 -41.49 22.46 73.48
N GLY A 286 -42.51 23.28 73.24
CA GLY A 286 -42.51 24.52 72.46
C GLY A 286 -41.66 24.56 71.19
N CYS A 287 -42.31 24.50 70.02
CA CYS A 287 -41.71 25.00 68.78
C CYS A 287 -41.13 26.40 69.05
N SER A 288 -39.79 26.54 69.09
CA SER A 288 -39.20 27.87 69.12
C SER A 288 -39.41 28.50 67.74
N ASP A 289 -40.04 29.67 67.74
CA ASP A 289 -40.31 30.49 66.55
C ASP A 289 -39.03 30.84 65.75
N GLU A 290 -37.84 30.52 66.25
CA GLU A 290 -36.54 30.80 65.62
C GLU A 290 -36.25 29.94 64.39
N VAL A 291 -36.73 28.69 64.31
CA VAL A 291 -36.50 27.87 63.11
C VAL A 291 -37.43 28.29 61.96
N MET A 292 -38.60 28.86 62.26
CA MET A 292 -39.47 29.51 61.27
C MET A 292 -38.99 30.92 60.87
N MET A 293 -38.12 31.58 61.66
CA MET A 293 -37.58 32.90 61.29
C MET A 293 -36.52 32.85 60.17
N LEU A 294 -35.77 31.76 60.00
CA LEU A 294 -34.82 31.65 58.89
C LEU A 294 -35.49 31.48 57.51
N ALA A 295 -36.76 31.03 57.47
CA ALA A 295 -37.58 31.06 56.26
C ALA A 295 -38.27 32.43 56.03
N ARG A 296 -38.24 33.33 57.02
CA ARG A 296 -38.92 34.64 56.97
C ARG A 296 -38.00 35.86 56.92
N CYS A 297 -36.71 35.73 57.19
CA CYS A 297 -35.74 36.84 57.09
C CYS A 297 -35.16 37.07 55.69
N GLY A 298 -35.55 36.30 54.68
CA GLY A 298 -35.29 36.59 53.26
C GLY A 298 -36.33 37.55 52.67
N GLY A 299 -36.63 38.64 53.37
CA GLY A 299 -37.45 39.73 52.85
C GLY A 299 -36.65 40.55 51.84
N LEU A 300 -36.69 40.16 50.57
CA LEU A 300 -36.40 41.05 49.44
C LEU A 300 -37.73 41.32 48.74
N ASP A 301 -38.51 42.23 49.34
CA ASP A 301 -39.63 42.86 48.66
C ASP A 301 -39.09 43.83 47.60
N GLY A 302 -39.45 43.56 46.34
CA GLY A 302 -39.53 44.59 45.31
C GLY A 302 -38.27 44.85 44.49
N GLY A 303 -37.93 43.91 43.61
CA GLY A 303 -36.95 44.18 42.54
C GLY A 303 -36.76 42.98 41.63
N ASP A 304 -37.74 42.73 40.76
CA ASP A 304 -37.78 41.79 39.63
C ASP A 304 -36.53 40.90 39.41
N GLU A 305 -36.24 40.01 40.38
CA GLU A 305 -35.09 39.09 40.35
C GLU A 305 -35.18 38.11 39.19
N SER A 306 -36.40 37.90 38.68
CA SER A 306 -36.70 37.14 37.47
C SER A 306 -36.00 37.71 36.23
N ALA A 307 -35.89 39.04 36.11
CA ALA A 307 -35.26 39.67 34.95
C ALA A 307 -33.74 39.56 34.96
N VAL A 308 -33.10 39.62 36.14
CA VAL A 308 -31.64 39.51 36.28
C VAL A 308 -31.18 38.05 36.10
N MET A 309 -31.89 37.09 36.70
CA MET A 309 -31.65 35.66 36.46
C MET A 309 -31.91 35.28 34.99
N ALA A 310 -32.98 35.79 34.36
CA ALA A 310 -33.26 35.51 32.96
C ALA A 310 -32.24 36.13 31.99
N ALA A 311 -31.62 37.27 32.33
CA ALA A 311 -30.56 37.90 31.54
C ALA A 311 -29.22 37.18 31.66
N VAL A 312 -28.85 36.72 32.86
CA VAL A 312 -27.63 35.91 33.08
C VAL A 312 -27.75 34.54 32.42
N VAL A 313 -28.93 33.90 32.49
CA VAL A 313 -29.19 32.63 31.83
C VAL A 313 -29.23 32.79 30.30
N ARG A 314 -29.79 33.89 29.76
CA ARG A 314 -29.74 34.16 28.30
C ARG A 314 -28.32 34.42 27.79
N GLY A 315 -27.53 35.21 28.51
CA GLY A 315 -26.13 35.48 28.14
C GLY A 315 -25.25 34.22 28.18
N GLY A 316 -25.49 33.31 29.14
CA GLY A 316 -24.80 32.02 29.22
C GLY A 316 -25.16 31.06 28.08
N VAL A 317 -26.44 31.02 27.68
CA VAL A 317 -26.91 30.16 26.59
C VAL A 317 -26.45 30.68 25.22
N GLU A 318 -26.42 31.99 24.98
CA GLU A 318 -25.88 32.56 23.73
C GLU A 318 -24.37 32.31 23.59
N MET A 319 -23.59 32.39 24.68
CA MET A 319 -22.16 32.04 24.66
C MET A 319 -21.93 30.54 24.43
N MET A 320 -22.75 29.66 24.99
CA MET A 320 -22.68 28.22 24.71
C MET A 320 -23.01 27.89 23.25
N MET A 321 -24.03 28.54 22.68
CA MET A 321 -24.40 28.38 21.28
C MET A 321 -23.29 28.90 20.34
N TYR A 322 -22.62 29.99 20.69
CA TYR A 322 -21.47 30.50 19.92
C TYR A 322 -20.28 29.54 19.96
N GLY A 323 -19.98 28.94 21.11
CA GLY A 323 -18.91 27.95 21.26
C GLY A 323 -19.16 26.68 20.45
N VAL A 324 -20.39 26.18 20.45
CA VAL A 324 -20.79 25.00 19.65
C VAL A 324 -20.74 25.33 18.15
N ARG A 325 -21.17 26.53 17.73
CA ARG A 325 -21.12 26.96 16.32
C ARG A 325 -19.70 27.05 15.78
N VAL A 326 -18.78 27.63 16.56
CA VAL A 326 -17.35 27.69 16.20
C VAL A 326 -16.73 26.30 16.11
N LEU A 327 -17.09 25.37 17.01
CA LEU A 327 -16.62 23.98 16.96
C LEU A 327 -17.11 23.25 15.70
N ILE A 328 -18.36 23.48 15.29
CA ILE A 328 -18.91 22.90 14.05
C ILE A 328 -18.20 23.47 12.82
N GLU A 329 -17.95 24.78 12.76
CA GLU A 329 -17.23 25.41 11.64
C GLU A 329 -15.77 24.93 11.53
N VAL A 330 -15.07 24.77 12.65
CA VAL A 330 -13.70 24.22 12.69
C VAL A 330 -13.66 22.76 12.23
N MET A 331 -14.68 21.96 12.56
CA MET A 331 -14.77 20.58 12.09
C MET A 331 -15.17 20.49 10.61
N ALA A 332 -15.95 21.43 10.09
CA ALA A 332 -16.32 21.49 8.68
C ALA A 332 -15.16 21.91 7.77
N TRP A 333 -14.24 22.75 8.26
CA TRP A 333 -13.06 23.21 7.51
C TRP A 333 -11.94 22.16 7.40
N ARG A 334 -12.05 21.04 8.14
CA ARG A 334 -11.04 19.97 8.22
C ARG A 334 -11.39 18.71 7.40
N ARG A 335 -12.53 18.72 6.70
CA ARG A 335 -12.89 17.72 5.67
C ARG A 335 -12.49 18.22 4.30
#